data_AF-A0AAJ0CD70-F1
#
_entry.id   AF-A0AAJ0CD70-F1
#
_cell.length_a   1.000
_cell.length_b   1.000
_cell.length_c   1.000
_cell.angle_alpha   90.00
_cell.angle_beta   90.00
_cell.angle_gamma   90.00
#
_symmetry.space_group_name_H-M   'P 1'
#
loop_
_entity.id
_entity.type
_entity.pdbx_description
1 polymer ?
#
loop_
_entity_poly.entity_id
_entity_poly.type
_entity_poly.pdbx_seq_one_letter_code
_entity_poly.pdbx_strand_id
1 'polypeptide(L)'
;MSTLSLPEVWPTVLRQAFDEEFIMSTILCVAAAHLAVLSPQEPKYSSAKSQLLPKSLRLLRLGLSRPITKQTCDALAGTTVLVNYISWCNLDFLAEQHISHHPGGSDTTTGLDLSQDQLFLLSPGVLQVYLQGLPVFIEHDSVFLTIGKQHPRINIENVLAARGEDATRFVEPFMKMWDDPRYMTCSAPAGDQASSDTPFRRTWSFFSEVESELYRTYDTSSRPKDVMLVYYGNTPEETRDAILRVQSAKNSNAAGDIPTPESQPGEVALGEQALIPRRTAFERVVRRLSPLLSCLSAPQGSANAFPGAPMPRQADLQRLIFTFPVFCCGAMLELVAAGDARTLIMLYHFYRAVRILLPTEESWWAGERSRHLEGLILAELKARGYDACLR
;
A
#
# COMPACT_ATOMS: atom_id res chain seq x y z
N MET A 1 5.27 -10.64 -22.49
CA MET A 1 5.46 -9.31 -21.89
C MET A 1 4.86 -9.34 -20.50
N SER A 2 5.61 -8.92 -19.48
CA SER A 2 5.26 -9.14 -18.07
C SER A 2 4.26 -8.09 -17.61
N THR A 3 2.99 -8.45 -17.45
CA THR A 3 1.96 -7.61 -16.80
C THR A 3 2.16 -7.51 -15.28
N LEU A 4 3.19 -8.16 -14.74
CA LEU A 4 3.52 -8.20 -13.33
C LEU A 4 4.76 -7.34 -13.07
N SER A 5 4.69 -6.44 -12.09
CA SER A 5 5.87 -5.78 -11.52
C SER A 5 6.74 -6.77 -10.74
N LEU A 6 7.98 -6.40 -10.43
CA LEU A 6 9.00 -7.28 -9.80
C LEU A 6 9.49 -8.41 -10.73
N PRO A 7 9.97 -8.09 -11.96
CA PRO A 7 10.41 -9.10 -12.93
C PRO A 7 11.51 -10.03 -12.40
N GLU A 8 12.29 -9.59 -11.41
CA GLU A 8 13.39 -10.33 -10.81
C GLU A 8 12.90 -11.59 -10.07
N VAL A 9 11.69 -11.57 -9.52
CA VAL A 9 11.15 -12.61 -8.63
C VAL A 9 10.48 -13.74 -9.42
N TRP A 10 9.84 -13.41 -10.55
CA TRP A 10 8.98 -14.37 -11.27
C TRP A 10 9.67 -15.61 -11.79
N PRO A 11 10.93 -15.59 -12.29
CA PRO A 11 11.60 -16.82 -12.73
C PRO A 11 11.69 -17.88 -11.64
N THR A 12 11.94 -17.48 -10.39
CA THR A 12 12.01 -18.39 -9.23
C THR A 12 10.62 -18.90 -8.85
N VAL A 13 9.64 -18.00 -8.72
CA VAL A 13 8.27 -18.36 -8.32
C VAL A 13 7.59 -19.25 -9.36
N LEU A 14 7.79 -18.98 -10.65
CA LEU A 14 7.26 -19.79 -11.75
C LEU A 14 7.84 -21.22 -11.75
N ARG A 15 9.11 -21.38 -11.36
CA ARG A 15 9.71 -22.71 -11.22
C ARG A 15 9.08 -23.47 -10.06
N GLN A 16 8.90 -22.82 -8.92
CA GLN A 16 8.29 -23.43 -7.73
C GLN A 16 6.82 -23.82 -7.94
N ALA A 17 6.12 -23.20 -8.90
CA ALA A 17 4.74 -23.55 -9.21
C ALA A 17 4.56 -25.01 -9.66
N PHE A 18 5.60 -25.65 -10.19
CA PHE A 18 5.54 -27.07 -10.55
C PHE A 18 5.58 -28.00 -9.33
N ASP A 19 6.13 -27.51 -8.21
CA ASP A 19 6.29 -28.28 -6.98
C ASP A 19 5.21 -27.92 -5.94
N GLU A 20 4.67 -26.70 -5.99
CA GLU A 20 3.76 -26.15 -4.99
C GLU A 20 2.39 -25.78 -5.59
N GLU A 21 1.36 -26.57 -5.25
CA GLU A 21 0.00 -26.44 -5.79
C GLU A 21 -0.62 -25.06 -5.54
N PHE A 22 -0.28 -24.43 -4.41
CA PHE A 22 -0.85 -23.12 -4.05
C PHE A 22 -0.34 -22.00 -4.96
N ILE A 23 0.92 -22.04 -5.37
CA ILE A 23 1.48 -21.08 -6.32
C ILE A 23 0.83 -21.29 -7.68
N MET A 24 0.79 -22.53 -8.17
CA MET A 24 0.19 -22.87 -9.47
C MET A 24 -1.26 -22.39 -9.54
N SER A 25 -2.07 -22.71 -8.53
CA SER A 25 -3.48 -22.29 -8.47
C SER A 25 -3.62 -20.77 -8.53
N THR A 26 -2.71 -20.05 -7.86
CA THR A 26 -2.73 -18.58 -7.82
C THR A 26 -2.29 -17.96 -9.16
N ILE A 27 -1.26 -18.51 -9.80
CA ILE A 27 -0.83 -18.09 -11.15
C ILE A 27 -1.96 -18.29 -12.16
N LEU A 28 -2.59 -19.45 -12.14
CA LEU A 28 -3.74 -19.74 -13.01
C LEU A 28 -4.92 -18.82 -12.70
N CYS A 29 -5.12 -18.45 -11.43
CA CYS A 29 -6.14 -17.48 -11.03
C CYS A 29 -5.85 -16.08 -11.60
N VAL A 30 -4.61 -15.60 -11.54
CA VAL A 30 -4.19 -14.32 -12.14
C VAL A 30 -4.39 -14.37 -13.66
N ALA A 31 -3.96 -15.44 -14.31
CA ALA A 31 -4.14 -15.62 -15.75
C ALA A 31 -5.62 -15.64 -16.14
N ALA A 32 -6.47 -16.37 -15.39
CA ALA A 32 -7.91 -16.41 -15.60
C ALA A 32 -8.55 -15.03 -15.38
N ALA A 33 -8.12 -14.26 -14.37
CA ALA A 33 -8.60 -12.91 -14.13
C ALA A 33 -8.25 -11.96 -15.27
N HIS A 34 -7.01 -12.01 -15.79
CA HIS A 34 -6.61 -11.20 -16.95
C HIS A 34 -7.38 -11.61 -18.22
N LEU A 35 -7.48 -12.91 -18.49
CA LEU A 35 -8.19 -13.42 -19.67
C LEU A 35 -9.70 -13.16 -19.61
N ALA A 36 -10.31 -13.15 -18.43
CA ALA A 36 -11.71 -12.80 -18.28
C ALA A 36 -12.01 -11.35 -18.72
N VAL A 37 -11.05 -10.44 -18.53
CA VAL A 37 -11.20 -9.05 -18.98
C VAL A 37 -10.82 -8.88 -20.46
N LEU A 38 -9.75 -9.52 -20.92
CA LEU A 38 -9.31 -9.43 -22.31
C LEU A 38 -10.25 -10.16 -23.28
N SER A 39 -10.92 -11.22 -22.81
CA SER A 39 -11.85 -12.06 -23.58
C SER A 39 -13.18 -12.25 -22.84
N PRO A 40 -13.98 -11.18 -22.65
CA PRO A 40 -15.22 -11.24 -21.87
C PRO A 40 -16.30 -12.13 -22.50
N GLN A 41 -16.18 -12.44 -23.80
CA GLN A 41 -17.07 -13.35 -24.52
C GLN A 41 -16.87 -14.82 -24.14
N GLU A 42 -15.78 -15.14 -23.42
CA GLU A 42 -15.45 -16.51 -23.02
C GLU A 42 -15.69 -16.69 -21.51
N PRO A 43 -16.90 -17.11 -21.08
CA PRO A 43 -17.26 -17.20 -19.67
C PRO A 43 -16.42 -18.22 -18.88
N LYS A 44 -15.72 -19.12 -19.58
CA LYS A 44 -14.81 -20.11 -18.98
C LYS A 44 -13.73 -19.47 -18.12
N TYR A 45 -13.22 -18.29 -18.50
CA TYR A 45 -12.17 -17.60 -17.73
C TYR A 45 -12.70 -16.99 -16.45
N SER A 46 -13.90 -16.37 -16.50
CA SER A 46 -14.57 -15.88 -15.30
C SER A 46 -14.90 -17.03 -14.34
N SER A 47 -15.42 -18.15 -14.86
CA SER A 47 -15.70 -19.35 -14.06
C SER A 47 -14.42 -19.92 -13.41
N ALA A 48 -13.32 -19.98 -14.18
CA ALA A 48 -12.03 -20.42 -13.67
C ALA A 48 -11.51 -19.50 -12.56
N LYS A 49 -11.58 -18.17 -12.72
CA LYS A 49 -11.23 -17.19 -11.66
C LYS A 49 -12.03 -17.48 -10.39
N SER A 50 -13.36 -17.63 -10.49
CA SER A 50 -14.25 -17.87 -9.35
C SER A 50 -13.96 -19.19 -8.61
N GLN A 51 -13.47 -20.22 -9.30
CA GLN A 51 -13.10 -21.50 -8.68
C GLN A 51 -11.67 -21.48 -8.11
N LEU A 52 -10.72 -20.85 -8.82
CA LEU A 52 -9.31 -20.85 -8.46
C LEU A 52 -9.01 -19.89 -7.30
N LEU A 53 -9.73 -18.77 -7.17
CA LEU A 53 -9.47 -17.81 -6.09
C LEU A 53 -9.71 -18.41 -4.69
N PRO A 54 -10.87 -19.01 -4.37
CA PRO A 54 -11.09 -19.65 -3.07
C PRO A 54 -10.10 -20.80 -2.82
N LYS A 55 -9.77 -21.58 -3.85
CA LYS A 55 -8.77 -22.65 -3.76
C LYS A 55 -7.39 -22.08 -3.39
N SER A 56 -6.96 -21.04 -4.08
CA SER A 56 -5.67 -20.37 -3.88
C SER A 56 -5.55 -19.80 -2.47
N LEU A 57 -6.58 -19.07 -2.00
CA LEU A 57 -6.61 -18.52 -0.64
C LEU A 57 -6.59 -19.62 0.43
N ARG A 58 -7.35 -20.71 0.23
CA ARG A 58 -7.37 -21.84 1.15
C ARG A 58 -6.00 -22.51 1.25
N LEU A 59 -5.36 -22.78 0.11
CA LEU A 59 -4.04 -23.42 0.09
C LEU A 59 -2.95 -22.50 0.64
N LEU A 60 -2.99 -21.19 0.33
CA LEU A 60 -2.09 -20.21 0.92
C LEU A 60 -2.24 -20.18 2.44
N ARG A 61 -3.48 -20.16 2.97
CA ARG A 61 -3.74 -20.20 4.42
C ARG A 61 -3.18 -21.47 5.06
N LEU A 62 -3.29 -22.62 4.39
CA LEU A 62 -2.67 -23.87 4.85
C LEU A 62 -1.14 -23.78 4.85
N GLY A 63 -0.54 -23.17 3.83
CA GLY A 63 0.90 -22.91 3.76
C GLY A 63 1.38 -22.01 4.90
N LEU A 64 0.67 -20.90 5.14
CA LEU A 64 0.96 -19.94 6.20
C LEU A 64 0.70 -20.45 7.62
N SER A 65 -0.08 -21.53 7.76
CA SER A 65 -0.27 -22.18 9.07
C SER A 65 0.96 -22.96 9.54
N ARG A 66 1.92 -23.20 8.64
CA ARG A 66 3.18 -23.90 8.93
C ARG A 66 4.31 -22.89 9.11
N PRO A 67 5.38 -23.24 9.85
CA PRO A 67 6.57 -22.40 9.93
C PRO A 67 7.13 -22.12 8.53
N ILE A 68 7.51 -20.87 8.29
CA ILE A 68 8.16 -20.46 7.05
C ILE A 68 9.57 -21.08 7.01
N THR A 69 9.87 -21.85 5.98
CA THR A 69 11.16 -22.53 5.80
C THR A 69 11.87 -22.05 4.54
N LYS A 70 13.17 -22.35 4.40
CA LYS A 70 13.95 -22.08 3.18
C LYS A 70 13.22 -22.50 1.89
N GLN A 71 12.57 -23.66 1.91
CA GLN A 71 11.94 -24.25 0.73
C GLN A 71 10.64 -23.53 0.36
N THR A 72 9.91 -23.00 1.35
CA THR A 72 8.56 -22.47 1.17
C THR A 72 8.49 -20.95 1.21
N CYS A 73 9.53 -20.27 1.69
CA CYS A 73 9.51 -18.83 1.94
C CYS A 73 9.26 -18.01 0.67
N ASP A 74 10.02 -18.26 -0.39
CA ASP A 74 9.87 -17.59 -1.69
C ASP A 74 8.52 -17.89 -2.33
N ALA A 75 8.04 -19.12 -2.18
CA ALA A 75 6.76 -19.57 -2.69
C ALA A 75 5.59 -18.82 -2.02
N LEU A 76 5.64 -18.73 -0.69
CA LEU A 76 4.64 -18.03 0.12
C LEU A 76 4.64 -16.52 -0.19
N ALA A 77 5.81 -15.89 -0.26
CA ALA A 77 5.95 -14.48 -0.60
C ALA A 77 5.51 -14.18 -2.03
N GLY A 78 5.86 -15.04 -2.99
CA GLY A 78 5.42 -14.92 -4.38
C GLY A 78 3.90 -15.04 -4.49
N THR A 79 3.32 -15.97 -3.74
CA THR A 79 1.87 -16.18 -3.73
C THR A 79 1.13 -15.00 -3.10
N THR A 80 1.62 -14.41 -2.01
CA THR A 80 0.97 -13.21 -1.43
C THR A 80 1.04 -12.01 -2.36
N VAL A 81 2.16 -11.82 -3.07
CA VAL A 81 2.26 -10.79 -4.10
C VAL A 81 1.27 -11.05 -5.25
N LEU A 82 1.12 -12.30 -5.70
CA LEU A 82 0.10 -12.68 -6.70
C LEU A 82 -1.33 -12.42 -6.22
N VAL A 83 -1.65 -12.74 -4.96
CA VAL A 83 -2.94 -12.42 -4.36
C VAL A 83 -3.19 -10.90 -4.35
N ASN A 84 -2.16 -10.10 -4.06
CA ASN A 84 -2.26 -8.64 -4.16
C ASN A 84 -2.62 -8.18 -5.59
N TYR A 85 -2.02 -8.78 -6.63
CA TYR A 85 -2.41 -8.50 -8.02
C TYR A 85 -3.86 -8.88 -8.33
N ILE A 86 -4.33 -10.02 -7.82
CA ILE A 86 -5.73 -10.42 -7.98
C ILE A 86 -6.65 -9.37 -7.35
N SER A 87 -6.31 -8.88 -6.15
CA SER A 87 -7.09 -7.83 -5.47
C SER A 87 -7.14 -6.53 -6.27
N TRP A 88 -6.04 -6.15 -6.93
CA TRP A 88 -6.05 -4.99 -7.83
C TRP A 88 -7.02 -5.17 -9.00
N CYS A 89 -7.18 -6.39 -9.51
CA CYS A 89 -8.11 -6.70 -10.59
C CYS A 89 -9.57 -6.86 -10.12
N ASN A 90 -9.82 -6.91 -8.81
CA ASN A 90 -11.16 -7.17 -8.27
C ASN A 90 -11.94 -5.87 -8.04
N LEU A 91 -13.02 -5.70 -8.81
CA LEU A 91 -14.00 -4.63 -8.67
C LEU A 91 -15.41 -5.16 -8.34
N ASP A 92 -15.53 -6.47 -8.05
CA ASP A 92 -16.82 -7.15 -7.90
C ASP A 92 -17.64 -6.56 -6.73
N PHE A 93 -16.96 -6.07 -5.68
CA PHE A 93 -17.58 -5.39 -4.52
C PHE A 93 -18.31 -4.09 -4.87
N LEU A 94 -17.97 -3.44 -5.99
CA LEU A 94 -18.66 -2.22 -6.45
C LEU A 94 -19.97 -2.55 -7.18
N ALA A 95 -20.05 -3.71 -7.85
CA ALA A 95 -21.25 -4.10 -8.59
C ALA A 95 -22.45 -4.31 -7.64
N GLU A 96 -22.20 -4.81 -6.44
CA GLU A 96 -23.22 -5.01 -5.39
C GLU A 96 -23.76 -3.68 -4.84
N GLN A 97 -22.96 -2.61 -4.87
CA GLN A 97 -23.37 -1.28 -4.39
C GLN A 97 -24.34 -0.59 -5.36
N HIS A 98 -24.15 -0.76 -6.68
CA HIS A 98 -25.02 -0.16 -7.69
C HIS A 98 -26.43 -0.77 -7.77
N ILE A 99 -26.61 -2.03 -7.35
CA ILE A 99 -27.91 -2.73 -7.42
C ILE A 99 -28.92 -2.18 -6.38
N SER A 100 -28.45 -1.45 -5.37
CA SER A 100 -29.27 -0.92 -4.28
C SER A 100 -30.05 0.37 -4.62
N HIS A 101 -29.88 0.93 -5.83
CA HIS A 101 -30.68 2.06 -6.31
C HIS A 101 -32.08 1.59 -6.74
N HIS A 102 -32.94 1.32 -5.76
CA HIS A 102 -34.38 1.13 -6.01
C HIS A 102 -35.02 2.45 -6.52
N PRO A 103 -35.73 2.42 -7.66
CA PRO A 103 -36.46 3.58 -8.16
C PRO A 103 -37.80 3.65 -7.41
N GLY A 104 -37.82 4.17 -6.19
CA GLY A 104 -39.10 4.30 -5.49
C GLY A 104 -39.13 4.70 -4.01
N GLY A 105 -38.02 4.98 -3.32
CA GLY A 105 -38.11 5.39 -1.92
C GLY A 105 -36.85 6.01 -1.36
N SER A 106 -37.01 7.19 -0.76
CA SER A 106 -36.12 7.86 0.19
C SER A 106 -34.68 8.13 -0.29
N ASP A 107 -34.34 9.41 -0.45
CA ASP A 107 -33.01 9.98 -0.71
C ASP A 107 -31.96 9.66 0.39
N THR A 108 -31.67 8.39 0.60
CA THR A 108 -30.43 7.98 1.26
C THR A 108 -29.55 7.41 0.17
N THR A 109 -28.76 8.29 -0.46
CA THR A 109 -27.62 7.87 -1.28
C THR A 109 -26.79 6.90 -0.45
N THR A 110 -26.83 5.61 -0.80
CA THR A 110 -25.91 4.62 -0.23
C THR A 110 -24.51 5.07 -0.63
N GLY A 111 -23.79 5.68 0.32
CA GLY A 111 -22.46 6.21 0.08
C GLY A 111 -21.49 5.10 -0.34
N LEU A 112 -20.42 5.48 -1.04
CA LEU A 112 -19.36 4.56 -1.45
C LEU A 112 -18.82 3.76 -0.25
N ASP A 113 -18.95 2.43 -0.30
CA ASP A 113 -18.43 1.53 0.74
C ASP A 113 -17.11 0.90 0.31
N LEU A 114 -16.02 1.26 0.99
CA LEU A 114 -14.69 0.69 0.76
C LEU A 114 -14.33 -0.42 1.77
N SER A 115 -15.23 -0.75 2.70
CA SER A 115 -14.98 -1.77 3.73
C SER A 115 -14.78 -3.17 3.17
N GLN A 116 -15.35 -3.46 1.99
CA GLN A 116 -15.24 -4.75 1.30
C GLN A 116 -14.09 -4.80 0.27
N ASP A 117 -13.29 -3.73 0.17
CA ASP A 117 -12.22 -3.67 -0.82
C ASP A 117 -11.07 -4.63 -0.46
N GLN A 118 -10.99 -5.74 -1.19
CA GLN A 118 -9.97 -6.78 -1.01
C GLN A 118 -8.53 -6.27 -1.19
N LEU A 119 -8.33 -5.17 -1.93
CA LEU A 119 -7.00 -4.58 -2.08
C LEU A 119 -6.46 -4.10 -0.74
N PHE A 120 -7.29 -3.42 0.05
CA PHE A 120 -6.90 -2.93 1.37
C PHE A 120 -7.02 -4.02 2.45
N LEU A 121 -8.01 -4.91 2.37
CA LEU A 121 -8.18 -5.97 3.36
C LEU A 121 -7.05 -7.02 3.35
N LEU A 122 -6.52 -7.36 2.17
CA LEU A 122 -5.47 -8.39 2.05
C LEU A 122 -4.04 -7.83 2.12
N SER A 123 -3.89 -6.52 1.86
CA SER A 123 -2.62 -5.78 1.92
C SER A 123 -1.80 -6.01 3.20
N PRO A 124 -2.39 -5.97 4.42
CA PRO A 124 -1.66 -6.24 5.67
C PRO A 124 -1.02 -7.64 5.69
N GLY A 125 -1.69 -8.64 5.10
CA GLY A 125 -1.18 -10.01 5.03
C GLY A 125 0.07 -10.14 4.16
N VAL A 126 0.16 -9.36 3.08
CA VAL A 126 1.35 -9.30 2.21
C VAL A 126 2.55 -8.82 3.00
N LEU A 127 2.39 -7.72 3.74
CA LEU A 127 3.45 -7.16 4.59
C LEU A 127 3.88 -8.13 5.68
N GLN A 128 2.90 -8.78 6.33
CA GLN A 128 3.16 -9.75 7.39
C GLN A 128 4.00 -10.93 6.88
N VAL A 129 3.64 -11.52 5.75
CA VAL A 129 4.38 -12.67 5.19
C VAL A 129 5.81 -12.27 4.81
N TYR A 130 5.98 -11.07 4.23
CA TYR A 130 7.32 -10.56 3.92
C TYR A 130 8.17 -10.41 5.19
N LEU A 131 7.63 -9.81 6.25
CA LEU A 131 8.34 -9.60 7.51
C LEU A 131 8.65 -10.91 8.25
N GLN A 132 7.71 -11.86 8.25
CA GLN A 132 7.93 -13.19 8.84
C GLN A 132 8.97 -14.00 8.06
N GLY A 133 9.03 -13.82 6.73
CA GLY A 133 10.02 -14.47 5.87
C GLY A 133 11.41 -13.84 5.92
N LEU A 134 11.52 -12.59 6.39
CA LEU A 134 12.75 -11.80 6.30
C LEU A 134 14.00 -12.45 6.90
N PRO A 135 13.96 -13.12 8.08
CA PRO A 135 15.11 -13.84 8.60
C PRO A 135 15.60 -14.95 7.63
N VAL A 136 14.65 -15.70 7.06
CA VAL A 136 14.93 -16.78 6.09
C VAL A 136 15.44 -16.21 4.77
N PHE A 137 14.89 -15.07 4.33
CA PHE A 137 15.38 -14.37 3.15
C PHE A 137 16.85 -13.98 3.30
N ILE A 138 17.21 -13.38 4.43
CA ILE A 138 18.58 -12.95 4.74
C ILE A 138 19.53 -14.16 4.83
N GLU A 139 19.13 -15.21 5.54
CA GLU A 139 19.98 -16.39 5.75
C GLU A 139 20.29 -17.16 4.45
N HIS A 140 19.39 -17.10 3.47
CA HIS A 140 19.49 -17.91 2.26
C HIS A 140 19.59 -17.11 0.96
N ASP A 141 19.87 -15.82 1.04
CA ASP A 141 19.99 -14.89 -0.10
C ASP A 141 18.80 -15.02 -1.08
N SER A 142 17.59 -14.91 -0.53
CA SER A 142 16.36 -15.01 -1.30
C SER A 142 16.27 -13.92 -2.37
N VAL A 143 15.65 -14.26 -3.50
CA VAL A 143 15.31 -13.29 -4.56
C VAL A 143 14.44 -12.15 -4.04
N PHE A 144 13.65 -12.37 -2.98
CA PHE A 144 12.81 -11.32 -2.36
C PHE A 144 13.62 -10.25 -1.64
N LEU A 145 14.89 -10.50 -1.30
CA LEU A 145 15.78 -9.45 -0.80
C LEU A 145 15.98 -8.34 -1.84
N THR A 146 15.91 -8.65 -3.14
CA THR A 146 16.02 -7.63 -4.19
C THR A 146 14.93 -6.57 -4.11
N ILE A 147 13.75 -6.91 -3.58
CA ILE A 147 12.66 -5.97 -3.32
C ILE A 147 13.07 -4.99 -2.21
N GLY A 148 13.61 -5.51 -1.10
CA GLY A 148 14.09 -4.70 0.02
C GLY A 148 15.33 -3.85 -0.31
N LYS A 149 16.14 -4.28 -1.28
CA LYS A 149 17.29 -3.52 -1.80
C LYS A 149 16.85 -2.30 -2.60
N GLN A 150 15.62 -2.23 -3.11
CA GLN A 150 15.19 -1.12 -3.95
C GLN A 150 14.43 -0.08 -3.15
N HIS A 151 14.81 1.19 -3.29
CA HIS A 151 14.13 2.32 -2.66
C HIS A 151 13.38 3.17 -3.67
N PRO A 152 12.25 2.69 -4.22
CA PRO A 152 11.56 3.39 -5.30
C PRO A 152 11.19 4.82 -4.89
N ARG A 153 10.79 5.04 -3.63
CA ARG A 153 10.49 6.38 -3.11
C ARG A 153 11.72 7.29 -3.12
N ILE A 154 12.85 6.84 -2.55
CA ILE A 154 14.09 7.64 -2.50
C ILE A 154 14.59 7.93 -3.93
N ASN A 155 14.52 6.95 -4.83
CA ASN A 155 14.89 7.13 -6.23
C ASN A 155 14.04 8.22 -6.91
N ILE A 156 12.72 8.20 -6.69
CA ILE A 156 11.81 9.24 -7.19
C ILE A 156 12.12 10.61 -6.56
N GLU A 157 12.30 10.66 -5.24
CA GLU A 157 12.63 11.89 -4.50
C GLU A 157 13.94 12.51 -4.99
N ASN A 158 14.97 11.70 -5.25
CA ASN A 158 16.25 12.16 -5.78
C ASN A 158 16.12 12.75 -7.19
N VAL A 159 15.31 12.12 -8.06
CA VAL A 159 15.05 12.64 -9.40
C VAL A 159 14.27 13.96 -9.34
N LEU A 160 13.27 14.07 -8.45
CA LEU A 160 12.54 15.30 -8.22
C LEU A 160 13.44 16.41 -7.65
N ALA A 161 14.30 16.10 -6.68
CA ALA A 161 15.26 17.05 -6.12
C ALA A 161 16.25 17.55 -7.19
N ALA A 162 16.70 16.68 -8.09
CA ALA A 162 17.55 17.06 -9.22
C ALA A 162 16.85 18.01 -10.22
N ARG A 163 15.50 18.02 -10.24
CA ARG A 163 14.67 18.96 -11.00
C ARG A 163 14.37 20.26 -10.24
N GLY A 164 14.83 20.38 -8.99
CA GLY A 164 14.45 21.47 -8.10
C GLY A 164 13.02 21.38 -7.58
N GLU A 165 12.39 20.20 -7.68
CA GLU A 165 11.06 19.96 -7.12
C GLU A 165 11.15 19.40 -5.69
N ASP A 166 10.35 19.97 -4.79
CA ASP A 166 10.14 19.41 -3.45
C ASP A 166 9.17 18.23 -3.52
N ALA A 167 9.69 17.02 -3.34
CA ALA A 167 8.91 15.80 -3.33
C ALA A 167 7.91 15.72 -2.16
N THR A 168 8.08 16.55 -1.12
CA THR A 168 7.21 16.61 0.06
C THR A 168 6.15 17.70 -0.01
N ARG A 169 6.08 18.48 -1.11
CA ARG A 169 5.22 19.67 -1.21
C ARG A 169 3.74 19.42 -0.96
N PHE A 170 3.25 18.19 -1.13
CA PHE A 170 1.85 17.84 -0.89
C PHE A 170 1.57 17.37 0.53
N VAL A 171 2.60 17.07 1.33
CA VAL A 171 2.42 16.62 2.72
C VAL A 171 1.70 17.68 3.54
N GLU A 172 2.18 18.92 3.51
CA GLU A 172 1.60 20.00 4.30
C GLU A 172 0.13 20.31 3.94
N PRO A 173 -0.28 20.42 2.65
CA PRO A 173 -1.69 20.54 2.27
C PRO A 173 -2.59 19.44 2.85
N PHE A 174 -2.14 18.17 2.80
CA PHE A 174 -2.88 17.05 3.36
C PHE A 174 -2.97 17.12 4.90
N MET A 175 -1.90 17.55 5.57
CA MET A 175 -1.91 17.69 7.03
C MET A 175 -2.77 18.87 7.49
N LYS A 176 -2.77 20.00 6.78
CA LYS A 176 -3.72 21.10 7.01
C LYS A 176 -5.16 20.65 6.86
N MET A 177 -5.46 19.85 5.84
CA MET A 177 -6.78 19.25 5.66
C MET A 177 -7.12 18.27 6.79
N TRP A 178 -6.14 17.49 7.26
CA TRP A 178 -6.34 16.59 8.39
C TRP A 178 -6.73 17.31 9.68
N ASP A 179 -6.06 18.43 9.94
CA ASP A 179 -6.25 19.26 11.13
C ASP A 179 -7.49 20.19 11.00
N ASP A 180 -8.14 20.26 9.83
CA ASP A 180 -9.36 21.04 9.59
C ASP A 180 -10.62 20.25 10.02
N PRO A 181 -11.39 20.75 11.01
CA PRO A 181 -12.57 20.08 11.53
C PRO A 181 -13.65 19.79 10.47
N ARG A 182 -13.69 20.55 9.37
CA ARG A 182 -14.68 20.35 8.30
C ARG A 182 -14.57 18.98 7.64
N TYR A 183 -13.38 18.40 7.62
CA TYR A 183 -13.11 17.09 7.02
C TYR A 183 -13.16 15.94 8.02
N MET A 184 -13.44 16.21 9.30
CA MET A 184 -13.64 15.17 10.31
C MET A 184 -15.02 14.54 10.16
N THR A 185 -15.14 13.56 9.27
CA THR A 185 -16.32 12.72 9.13
C THR A 185 -16.16 11.43 9.93
N CYS A 186 -16.10 11.51 11.27
CA CYS A 186 -16.34 10.33 12.09
C CYS A 186 -16.63 10.68 13.56
N SER A 187 -17.91 10.70 13.91
CA SER A 187 -18.35 10.03 15.14
C SER A 187 -18.52 8.56 14.75
N ALA A 188 -17.61 7.68 15.16
CA ALA A 188 -17.86 6.25 15.01
C ALA A 188 -19.14 5.88 15.78
N PRO A 189 -19.96 4.92 15.32
CA PRO A 189 -20.97 4.34 16.18
C PRO A 189 -20.28 3.80 17.44
N ALA A 190 -20.82 4.14 18.61
CA ALA A 190 -20.37 3.62 19.91
C ALA A 190 -20.74 2.12 20.02
N GLY A 191 -20.13 1.29 19.19
CA GLY A 191 -20.33 -0.15 19.12
C GLY A 191 -18.98 -0.83 18.97
N ASP A 192 -18.63 -1.60 20.01
CA ASP A 192 -17.40 -2.33 20.22
C ASP A 192 -16.13 -1.50 20.34
N GLN A 193 -15.75 -1.27 21.60
CA GLN A 193 -14.35 -1.28 22.00
C GLN A 193 -13.70 -2.54 21.42
N ALA A 194 -13.15 -2.44 20.21
CA ALA A 194 -12.26 -3.45 19.66
C ALA A 194 -11.02 -3.49 20.55
N SER A 195 -11.13 -4.31 21.58
CA SER A 195 -10.08 -4.83 22.43
C SER A 195 -8.74 -4.92 21.72
N SER A 196 -7.73 -4.35 22.36
CA SER A 196 -6.32 -4.75 22.26
C SER A 196 -5.64 -4.66 20.89
N ASP A 197 -4.64 -3.79 20.82
CA ASP A 197 -3.32 -4.06 20.22
C ASP A 197 -3.27 -5.21 19.18
N THR A 198 -3.92 -5.01 18.03
CA THR A 198 -4.00 -6.06 17.01
C THR A 198 -2.59 -6.36 16.48
N PRO A 199 -2.25 -7.63 16.19
CA PRO A 199 -0.93 -8.01 15.65
C PRO A 199 -0.50 -7.19 14.43
N PHE A 200 -1.46 -6.71 13.64
CA PHE A 200 -1.24 -5.84 12.50
C PHE A 200 -0.79 -4.43 12.89
N ARG A 201 -1.35 -3.83 13.95
CA ARG A 201 -0.92 -2.52 14.46
C ARG A 201 0.53 -2.57 14.94
N ARG A 202 0.94 -3.65 15.62
CA ARG A 202 2.34 -3.88 16.03
C ARG A 202 3.27 -4.08 14.84
N THR A 203 2.86 -4.90 13.88
CA THR A 203 3.62 -5.19 12.64
C THR A 203 3.85 -3.92 11.84
N TRP A 204 2.82 -3.07 11.71
CA TRP A 204 2.90 -1.78 11.05
C TRP A 204 3.83 -0.79 11.75
N SER A 205 3.71 -0.68 13.08
CA SER A 205 4.59 0.19 13.87
C SER A 205 6.05 -0.21 13.71
N PHE A 206 6.33 -1.52 13.82
CA PHE A 206 7.65 -2.09 13.60
C PHE A 206 8.19 -1.78 12.19
N PHE A 207 7.40 -2.01 11.13
CA PHE A 207 7.83 -1.68 9.78
C PHE A 207 8.14 -0.19 9.62
N SER A 208 7.27 0.67 10.13
CA SER A 208 7.44 2.12 10.00
C SER A 208 8.71 2.62 10.69
N GLU A 209 9.08 2.02 11.81
CA GLU A 209 10.32 2.31 12.53
C GLU A 209 11.55 1.81 11.76
N VAL A 210 11.49 0.60 11.20
CA VAL A 210 12.55 0.06 10.34
C VAL A 210 12.73 0.93 9.10
N GLU A 211 11.64 1.33 8.44
CA GLU A 211 11.70 2.27 7.30
C GLU A 211 12.32 3.61 7.73
N SER A 212 11.91 4.16 8.87
CA SER A 212 12.48 5.42 9.39
C SER A 212 13.97 5.31 9.70
N GLU A 213 14.42 4.18 10.26
CA GLU A 213 15.82 3.92 10.60
C GLU A 213 16.68 3.76 9.33
N LEU A 214 16.15 3.08 8.32
CA LEU A 214 16.78 2.99 7.00
C LEU A 214 16.91 4.39 6.38
N TYR A 215 15.84 5.20 6.42
CA TYR A 215 15.88 6.59 5.94
C TYR A 215 16.89 7.46 6.70
N ARG A 216 17.07 7.27 8.00
CA ARG A 216 18.07 8.02 8.81
C ARG A 216 19.50 7.65 8.46
N THR A 217 19.75 6.37 8.14
CA THR A 217 21.08 5.87 7.78
C THR A 217 21.50 6.38 6.40
N TYR A 218 20.53 6.71 5.53
CA TYR A 218 20.72 7.48 4.31
C TYR A 218 20.94 8.97 4.61
N ASP A 219 22.11 9.31 5.15
CA ASP A 219 22.49 10.70 5.41
C ASP A 219 22.55 11.51 4.11
N THR A 220 21.61 12.46 3.98
CA THR A 220 21.49 13.39 2.84
C THR A 220 22.61 14.44 2.79
N SER A 221 23.49 14.49 3.80
CA SER A 221 24.61 15.44 3.88
C SER A 221 25.78 15.10 2.94
N SER A 222 25.91 13.83 2.51
CA SER A 222 27.04 13.33 1.73
C SER A 222 26.77 13.19 0.22
N ARG A 223 25.93 14.07 -0.34
CA ARG A 223 25.63 14.07 -1.79
C ARG A 223 26.91 14.22 -2.63
N PRO A 224 27.25 13.27 -3.52
CA PRO A 224 28.13 13.56 -4.63
C PRO A 224 27.42 14.60 -5.52
N LYS A 225 28.09 15.72 -5.82
CA LYS A 225 27.56 16.77 -6.71
C LYS A 225 27.54 16.35 -8.19
N ASP A 226 28.03 15.17 -8.51
CA ASP A 226 28.06 14.66 -9.88
C ASP A 226 26.76 13.92 -10.22
N VAL A 227 26.08 14.45 -11.24
CA VAL A 227 24.77 14.03 -11.74
C VAL A 227 24.91 12.77 -12.60
N MET A 228 25.41 11.69 -12.01
CA MET A 228 25.08 10.34 -12.48
C MET A 228 24.11 9.73 -11.48
N LEU A 229 22.90 9.37 -11.94
CA LEU A 229 21.86 8.71 -11.16
C LEU A 229 22.41 7.43 -10.51
N VAL A 230 22.92 7.54 -9.29
CA VAL A 230 23.22 6.37 -8.46
C VAL A 230 21.89 5.92 -7.86
N TYR A 231 21.38 4.79 -8.35
CA TYR A 231 20.26 4.10 -7.73
C TYR A 231 20.78 3.47 -6.43
N TYR A 232 20.43 4.05 -5.29
CA TYR A 232 20.87 3.57 -3.99
C TYR A 232 19.97 2.43 -3.53
N GLY A 233 20.60 1.32 -3.15
CA GLY A 233 19.94 0.22 -2.48
C GLY A 233 20.63 -0.10 -1.16
N ASN A 234 19.88 -0.59 -0.17
CA ASN A 234 20.49 -1.05 1.08
C ASN A 234 21.17 -2.39 0.84
N THR A 235 22.23 -2.68 1.59
CA THR A 235 22.71 -4.05 1.72
C THR A 235 21.72 -4.88 2.59
N PRO A 236 21.64 -6.20 2.39
CA PRO A 236 20.89 -7.08 3.31
C PRO A 236 21.32 -6.91 4.77
N GLU A 237 22.61 -6.63 4.99
CA GLU A 237 23.22 -6.38 6.29
C GLU A 237 22.69 -5.09 6.92
N GLU A 238 22.59 -3.99 6.16
CA GLU A 238 22.01 -2.73 6.66
C GLU A 238 20.54 -2.89 7.06
N THR A 239 19.78 -3.68 6.29
CA THR A 239 18.39 -4.00 6.59
C THR A 239 18.27 -4.84 7.86
N ARG A 240 19.15 -5.85 8.00
CA ARG A 240 19.25 -6.67 9.22
C ARG A 240 19.60 -5.81 10.44
N ASP A 241 20.57 -4.92 10.31
CA ASP A 241 21.04 -4.08 11.41
C ASP A 241 19.98 -3.06 11.83
N ALA A 242 19.21 -2.50 10.89
CA ALA A 242 18.06 -1.65 11.21
C ALA A 242 16.98 -2.42 11.97
N ILE A 243 16.66 -3.64 11.56
CA ILE A 243 15.72 -4.54 12.26
C ILE A 243 16.20 -4.82 13.68
N LEU A 244 17.47 -5.20 13.85
CA LEU A 244 18.05 -5.50 15.15
C LEU A 244 18.06 -4.26 16.06
N ARG A 245 18.39 -3.08 15.52
CA ARG A 245 18.31 -1.80 16.24
C ARG A 245 16.90 -1.53 16.74
N VAL A 246 15.89 -1.60 15.87
CA VAL A 246 14.48 -1.39 16.24
C VAL A 246 14.01 -2.42 17.28
N GLN A 247 14.36 -3.70 17.13
CA GLN A 247 14.03 -4.74 18.11
C GLN A 247 14.69 -4.48 19.47
N SER A 248 15.98 -4.11 19.47
CA SER A 248 16.71 -3.79 20.70
C SER A 248 16.11 -2.60 21.46
N ALA A 249 15.71 -1.54 20.74
CA ALA A 249 15.10 -0.34 21.30
C ALA A 249 13.72 -0.62 21.94
N LYS A 250 12.96 -1.57 21.39
CA LYS A 250 11.70 -2.02 21.99
C LYS A 250 11.91 -2.83 23.25
N ASN A 251 12.91 -3.72 23.25
CA ASN A 251 13.22 -4.54 24.41
C ASN A 251 13.78 -3.71 25.58
N SER A 252 14.52 -2.64 25.32
CA SER A 252 14.99 -1.72 26.37
C SER A 252 13.87 -0.89 26.99
N ASN A 253 12.86 -0.50 26.20
CA ASN A 253 11.73 0.29 26.71
C ASN A 253 10.74 -0.56 27.51
N ALA A 254 10.61 -1.86 27.20
CA ALA A 254 9.75 -2.78 27.95
C ALA A 254 10.29 -3.12 29.36
N ALA A 255 11.59 -2.90 29.62
CA ALA A 255 12.22 -3.15 30.92
C ALA A 255 12.10 -1.96 31.90
N GLY A 256 11.56 -0.81 31.47
CA GLY A 256 11.43 0.41 32.28
C GLY A 256 10.09 0.58 32.98
N ASP A 257 9.04 -0.16 32.58
CA ASP A 257 7.70 -0.02 33.14
C ASP A 257 7.47 -0.97 34.33
N ILE A 258 8.01 -0.59 35.50
CA ILE A 258 7.47 -1.08 36.78
C ILE A 258 6.29 -0.15 37.14
N PRO A 259 5.03 -0.64 37.20
CA PRO A 259 3.90 0.22 37.53
C PRO A 259 4.00 0.63 39.01
N THR A 260 4.11 1.93 39.27
CA THR A 260 3.86 2.48 40.60
C THR A 260 2.34 2.66 40.75
N PRO A 261 1.68 2.03 41.73
CA PRO A 261 0.23 2.09 41.83
C PRO A 261 -0.17 3.31 42.66
N GLU A 262 -0.50 4.44 42.01
CA GLU A 262 -1.37 5.48 42.57
C GLU A 262 -1.56 6.64 41.57
N SER A 263 -2.56 6.53 40.69
CA SER A 263 -3.36 7.69 40.24
C SER A 263 -4.62 7.22 39.47
N GLN A 264 -5.78 7.76 39.87
CA GLN A 264 -7.11 7.47 39.32
C GLN A 264 -7.27 7.97 37.86
N PRO A 265 -8.15 7.34 37.05
CA PRO A 265 -8.30 7.68 35.64
C PRO A 265 -9.23 8.89 35.44
N GLY A 266 -8.69 9.97 34.86
CA GLY A 266 -9.49 11.08 34.33
C GLY A 266 -10.01 10.75 32.92
N GLU A 267 -11.33 10.73 32.77
CA GLU A 267 -12.09 10.37 31.55
C GLU A 267 -11.92 11.32 30.34
N VAL A 268 -11.03 12.31 30.39
CA VAL A 268 -10.88 13.32 29.31
C VAL A 268 -9.74 12.99 28.31
N ALA A 269 -8.82 12.09 28.66
CA ALA A 269 -7.60 11.82 27.86
C ALA A 269 -7.74 10.74 26.77
N LEU A 270 -8.84 9.98 26.74
CA LEU A 270 -9.00 8.81 25.87
C LEU A 270 -9.20 9.16 24.39
N GLY A 271 -9.74 10.35 24.08
CA GLY A 271 -9.97 10.80 22.71
C GLY A 271 -8.69 11.25 21.99
N GLU A 272 -7.90 12.11 22.64
CA GLU A 272 -6.67 12.69 22.05
C GLU A 272 -5.57 11.63 21.87
N GLN A 273 -5.44 10.69 22.82
CA GLN A 273 -4.44 9.62 22.75
C GLN A 273 -4.71 8.61 21.62
N ALA A 274 -5.98 8.42 21.21
CA ALA A 274 -6.35 7.58 20.07
C ALA A 274 -6.18 8.28 18.71
N LEU A 275 -6.22 9.63 18.67
CA LEU A 275 -6.05 10.45 17.47
C LEU A 275 -4.59 10.57 17.01
N ILE A 276 -3.63 10.61 17.94
CA ILE A 276 -2.20 10.74 17.64
C ILE A 276 -1.67 9.59 16.74
N PRO A 277 -2.01 8.31 16.99
CA PRO A 277 -1.66 7.21 16.09
C PRO A 277 -2.26 7.33 14.69
N ARG A 278 -3.50 7.82 14.57
CA ARG A 278 -4.21 7.98 13.29
C ARG A 278 -3.60 9.09 12.44
N ARG A 279 -3.34 10.25 13.05
CA ARG A 279 -2.69 11.39 12.39
C ARG A 279 -1.30 11.01 11.87
N THR A 280 -0.50 10.34 12.70
CA THR A 280 0.85 9.91 12.32
C THR A 280 0.81 8.86 11.20
N ALA A 281 -0.13 7.92 11.25
CA ALA A 281 -0.30 6.93 10.19
C ALA A 281 -0.68 7.60 8.86
N PHE A 282 -1.62 8.54 8.89
CA PHE A 282 -2.03 9.32 7.71
C PHE A 282 -0.84 10.09 7.11
N GLU A 283 -0.09 10.83 7.93
CA GLU A 283 1.10 11.58 7.50
C GLU A 283 2.14 10.68 6.80
N ARG A 284 2.38 9.47 7.33
CA ARG A 284 3.32 8.50 6.72
C ARG A 284 2.85 8.03 5.35
N VAL A 285 1.56 7.73 5.19
CA VAL A 285 0.98 7.31 3.91
C VAL A 285 1.03 8.46 2.91
N VAL A 286 0.69 9.68 3.33
CA VAL A 286 0.76 10.89 2.52
C VAL A 286 2.19 11.18 2.06
N ARG A 287 3.21 11.01 2.92
CA ARG A 287 4.63 11.14 2.53
C ARG A 287 5.02 10.18 1.41
N ARG A 288 4.40 9.00 1.34
CA ARG A 288 4.61 8.05 0.23
C ARG A 288 3.87 8.46 -1.05
N LEU A 289 2.72 9.12 -0.92
CA LEU A 289 1.95 9.63 -2.05
C LEU A 289 2.57 10.90 -2.66
N SER A 290 3.12 11.80 -1.85
CA SER A 290 3.58 13.13 -2.28
C SER A 290 4.58 13.12 -3.46
N PRO A 291 5.59 12.23 -3.52
CA PRO A 291 6.48 12.14 -4.68
C PRO A 291 5.75 11.74 -5.97
N LEU A 292 4.75 10.86 -5.89
CA LEU A 292 3.91 10.50 -7.05
C LEU A 292 3.12 11.71 -7.56
N LEU A 293 2.51 12.48 -6.66
CA LEU A 293 1.78 13.68 -7.03
C LEU A 293 2.70 14.77 -7.61
N SER A 294 3.94 14.83 -7.15
CA SER A 294 4.94 15.74 -7.69
C SER A 294 5.25 15.41 -9.15
N CYS A 295 5.37 14.12 -9.47
CA CYS A 295 5.53 13.64 -10.85
C CYS A 295 4.34 14.02 -11.76
N LEU A 296 3.13 14.18 -11.22
CA LEU A 296 1.95 14.60 -11.99
C LEU A 296 1.95 16.07 -12.37
N SER A 297 2.50 16.93 -11.50
CA SER A 297 2.44 18.39 -11.70
C SER A 297 3.67 18.95 -12.40
N ALA A 298 4.60 18.09 -12.83
CA ALA A 298 5.70 18.49 -13.70
C ALA A 298 5.14 19.07 -15.01
N PRO A 299 5.44 20.34 -15.34
CA PRO A 299 4.89 20.96 -16.53
C PRO A 299 5.44 20.25 -17.77
N GLN A 300 4.58 19.66 -18.59
CA GLN A 300 4.96 19.09 -19.89
C GLN A 300 5.38 20.15 -20.95
N GLY A 301 5.83 21.33 -20.53
CA GLY A 301 6.20 22.40 -21.46
C GLY A 301 6.47 23.77 -20.84
N SER A 302 7.06 23.87 -19.64
CA SER A 302 7.52 25.20 -19.19
C SER A 302 8.82 25.55 -19.92
N ALA A 303 8.83 26.70 -20.60
CA ALA A 303 9.96 27.20 -21.38
C ALA A 303 11.24 27.48 -20.55
N ASN A 304 11.18 27.31 -19.23
CA ASN A 304 12.28 27.51 -18.28
C ASN A 304 12.70 26.20 -17.56
N ALA A 305 12.09 25.05 -17.86
CA ALA A 305 12.60 23.77 -17.38
C ALA A 305 13.89 23.44 -18.12
N PHE A 306 14.96 23.10 -17.39
CA PHE A 306 16.18 22.58 -17.99
C PHE A 306 15.81 21.44 -18.97
N PRO A 307 16.09 21.58 -20.27
CA PRO A 307 15.73 20.55 -21.24
C PRO A 307 16.56 19.31 -20.92
N GLY A 308 15.90 18.26 -20.42
CA GLY A 308 16.52 16.93 -20.25
C GLY A 308 16.53 16.32 -18.86
N ALA A 309 15.92 16.92 -17.83
CA ALA A 309 15.88 16.25 -16.51
C ALA A 309 15.00 14.96 -16.57
N PRO A 310 15.56 13.77 -16.35
CA PRO A 310 14.89 12.50 -16.64
C PRO A 310 13.69 12.28 -15.72
N MET A 311 12.62 11.67 -16.23
CA MET A 311 11.52 11.18 -15.39
C MET A 311 12.04 10.06 -14.47
N PRO A 312 11.46 9.88 -13.28
CA PRO A 312 11.72 8.69 -12.49
C PRO A 312 11.48 7.43 -13.32
N ARG A 313 12.27 6.37 -13.07
CA ARG A 313 12.11 5.13 -13.83
C ARG A 313 10.72 4.56 -13.63
N GLN A 314 10.17 4.02 -14.70
CA GLN A 314 8.86 3.37 -14.66
C GLN A 314 8.78 2.26 -13.59
N ALA A 315 9.87 1.51 -13.42
CA ALA A 315 9.95 0.45 -12.42
C ALA A 315 9.85 0.99 -10.98
N ASP A 316 10.41 2.17 -10.68
CA ASP A 316 10.30 2.81 -9.37
C ASP A 316 8.86 3.29 -9.12
N LEU A 317 8.23 3.90 -10.14
CA LEU A 317 6.82 4.32 -10.09
C LEU A 317 5.89 3.12 -9.85
N GLN A 318 6.03 2.05 -10.63
CA GLN A 318 5.26 0.82 -10.48
C GLN A 318 5.39 0.22 -9.08
N ARG A 319 6.62 0.11 -8.56
CA ARG A 319 6.85 -0.46 -7.23
C ARG A 319 6.24 0.40 -6.13
N LEU A 320 6.39 1.73 -6.20
CA LEU A 320 5.78 2.61 -5.19
C LEU A 320 4.26 2.54 -5.24
N ILE A 321 3.67 2.49 -6.45
CA ILE A 321 2.21 2.39 -6.64
C ILE A 321 1.66 1.06 -6.15
N PHE A 322 2.24 -0.08 -6.56
CA PHE A 322 1.70 -1.40 -6.20
C PHE A 322 1.92 -1.77 -4.74
N THR A 323 2.90 -1.14 -4.08
CA THR A 323 3.09 -1.31 -2.65
C THR A 323 2.30 -0.30 -1.82
N PHE A 324 1.79 0.79 -2.39
CA PHE A 324 1.05 1.82 -1.64
C PHE A 324 -0.11 1.24 -0.79
N PRO A 325 -1.01 0.37 -1.32
CA PRO A 325 -2.08 -0.23 -0.51
C PRO A 325 -1.56 -1.10 0.63
N VAL A 326 -0.41 -1.77 0.44
CA VAL A 326 0.28 -2.55 1.49
C VAL A 326 0.66 -1.67 2.68
N PHE A 327 0.93 -0.40 2.42
CA PHE A 327 1.23 0.63 3.42
C PHE A 327 -0.03 1.32 3.99
N CYS A 328 -1.23 1.02 3.50
CA CYS A 328 -2.50 1.52 4.03
C CYS A 328 -3.11 0.54 5.05
N CYS A 329 -2.35 0.11 6.05
CA CYS A 329 -2.82 -0.85 7.07
C CYS A 329 -3.02 -0.23 8.47
N GLY A 330 -3.51 -1.03 9.41
CA GLY A 330 -3.77 -0.61 10.80
C GLY A 330 -4.77 0.54 10.87
N ALA A 331 -4.38 1.64 11.52
CA ALA A 331 -5.22 2.83 11.68
C ALA A 331 -5.66 3.46 10.35
N MET A 332 -4.85 3.31 9.29
CA MET A 332 -5.24 3.81 7.96
C MET A 332 -6.36 2.97 7.36
N LEU A 333 -6.31 1.64 7.51
CA LEU A 333 -7.35 0.74 7.02
C LEU A 333 -8.70 1.01 7.68
N GLU A 334 -8.70 1.28 8.99
CA GLU A 334 -9.91 1.68 9.72
C GLU A 334 -10.55 2.93 9.09
N LEU A 335 -9.75 3.92 8.71
CA LEU A 335 -10.24 5.16 8.09
C LEU A 335 -10.74 4.93 6.65
N VAL A 336 -10.07 4.06 5.89
CA VAL A 336 -10.53 3.64 4.55
C VAL A 336 -11.89 2.95 4.66
N ALA A 337 -12.01 1.97 5.56
CA ALA A 337 -13.24 1.20 5.76
C ALA A 337 -14.39 2.07 6.30
N ALA A 338 -14.09 3.06 7.13
CA ALA A 338 -15.07 4.03 7.62
C ALA A 338 -15.48 5.08 6.57
N GLY A 339 -14.83 5.11 5.40
CA GLY A 339 -15.09 6.11 4.37
C GLY A 339 -14.76 7.54 4.84
N ASP A 340 -13.72 7.72 5.66
CA ASP A 340 -13.31 9.03 6.17
C ASP A 340 -12.96 9.98 5.02
N ALA A 341 -13.50 11.21 5.02
CA ALA A 341 -13.36 12.16 3.92
C ALA A 341 -11.90 12.49 3.59
N ARG A 342 -11.02 12.58 4.61
CA ARG A 342 -9.59 12.86 4.43
C ARG A 342 -8.90 11.73 3.70
N THR A 343 -9.29 10.50 4.04
CA THR A 343 -8.81 9.29 3.39
C THR A 343 -9.33 9.17 1.96
N LEU A 344 -10.60 9.49 1.72
CA LEU A 344 -11.17 9.52 0.38
C LEU A 344 -10.44 10.53 -0.52
N ILE A 345 -10.14 11.73 -0.04
CA ILE A 345 -9.36 12.72 -0.82
C ILE A 345 -7.96 12.19 -1.14
N MET A 346 -7.27 11.59 -0.17
CA MET A 346 -5.97 10.94 -0.39
C MET A 346 -6.07 9.82 -1.45
N LEU A 347 -7.08 8.96 -1.37
CA LEU A 347 -7.29 7.86 -2.31
C LEU A 347 -7.68 8.35 -3.70
N TYR A 348 -8.46 9.43 -3.82
CA TYR A 348 -8.75 10.09 -5.09
C TYR A 348 -7.44 10.48 -5.79
N HIS A 349 -6.54 11.16 -5.08
CA HIS A 349 -5.24 11.55 -5.62
C HIS A 349 -4.35 10.35 -5.95
N PHE A 350 -4.38 9.30 -5.12
CA PHE A 350 -3.67 8.06 -5.40
C PHE A 350 -4.15 7.43 -6.71
N TYR A 351 -5.44 7.14 -6.85
CA TYR A 351 -5.98 6.53 -8.08
C TYR A 351 -5.77 7.41 -9.30
N ARG A 352 -5.90 8.74 -9.16
CA ARG A 352 -5.53 9.67 -10.23
C ARG A 352 -4.06 9.55 -10.63
N ALA A 353 -3.15 9.40 -9.65
CA ALA A 353 -1.74 9.18 -9.92
C ALA A 353 -1.49 7.86 -10.64
N VAL A 354 -2.12 6.77 -10.20
CA VAL A 354 -2.02 5.46 -10.85
C VAL A 354 -2.47 5.53 -12.31
N ARG A 355 -3.62 6.16 -12.58
CA ARG A 355 -4.16 6.29 -13.94
C ARG A 355 -3.24 7.07 -14.88
N ILE A 356 -2.51 8.06 -14.38
CA ILE A 356 -1.67 8.94 -15.21
C ILE A 356 -0.23 8.44 -15.33
N LEU A 357 0.35 7.88 -14.26
CA LEU A 357 1.77 7.51 -14.19
C LEU A 357 2.05 6.06 -14.61
N LEU A 358 1.04 5.21 -14.70
CA LEU A 358 1.22 3.84 -15.17
C LEU A 358 0.83 3.70 -16.66
N PRO A 359 1.70 3.12 -17.50
CA PRO A 359 1.40 2.85 -18.89
C PRO A 359 0.24 1.87 -19.00
N THR A 360 -0.64 2.13 -19.95
CA THR A 360 -1.91 1.41 -20.08
C THR A 360 -1.74 -0.02 -20.57
N GLU A 361 -0.69 -0.39 -21.30
CA GLU A 361 -0.58 -1.75 -21.87
C GLU A 361 -0.15 -2.81 -20.84
N GLU A 362 0.87 -2.53 -20.01
CA GLU A 362 1.41 -3.50 -19.05
C GLU A 362 0.61 -3.55 -17.74
N SER A 363 -0.09 -2.46 -17.43
CA SER A 363 -0.83 -2.26 -16.18
C SER A 363 -2.28 -1.82 -16.42
N TRP A 364 -2.89 -2.27 -17.51
CA TRP A 364 -4.28 -1.94 -17.88
C TRP A 364 -5.25 -2.19 -16.72
N TRP A 365 -5.06 -3.26 -15.95
CA TRP A 365 -5.91 -3.64 -14.82
C TRP A 365 -5.86 -2.61 -13.69
N ALA A 366 -4.68 -2.06 -13.40
CA ALA A 366 -4.50 -1.00 -12.41
C ALA A 366 -5.12 0.30 -12.90
N GLY A 367 -4.93 0.61 -14.19
CA GLY A 367 -5.54 1.76 -14.84
C GLY A 367 -7.07 1.69 -14.82
N GLU A 368 -7.66 0.52 -15.08
CA GLU A 368 -9.10 0.30 -15.09
C GLU A 368 -9.71 0.48 -13.70
N ARG A 369 -9.12 -0.15 -12.68
CA ARG A 369 -9.50 0.07 -11.27
C ARG A 369 -9.45 1.54 -10.92
N SER A 370 -8.34 2.20 -11.26
CA SER A 370 -8.12 3.59 -10.91
C SER A 370 -9.13 4.52 -11.57
N ARG A 371 -9.51 4.26 -12.83
CA ARG A 371 -10.51 5.05 -13.54
C ARG A 371 -11.89 4.98 -12.85
N HIS A 372 -12.28 3.80 -12.39
CA HIS A 372 -13.54 3.60 -11.67
C HIS A 372 -13.51 4.23 -10.28
N LEU A 373 -12.51 3.91 -9.47
CA LEU A 373 -12.44 4.39 -8.08
C LEU A 373 -12.17 5.89 -8.00
N GLU A 374 -11.37 6.48 -8.89
CA GLU A 374 -11.23 7.94 -8.97
C GLU A 374 -12.58 8.63 -9.21
N GLY A 375 -13.38 8.10 -10.14
CA GLY A 375 -14.70 8.65 -10.48
C GLY A 375 -15.71 8.52 -9.33
N LEU A 376 -15.82 7.33 -8.74
CA LEU A 376 -16.74 7.06 -7.62
C LEU A 376 -16.37 7.86 -6.38
N ILE A 377 -15.09 7.91 -6.01
CA ILE A 377 -14.63 8.69 -4.86
C ILE A 377 -14.90 10.20 -5.09
N LEU A 378 -14.66 10.70 -6.31
CA LEU A 378 -14.96 12.10 -6.62
C LEU A 378 -16.46 12.41 -6.53
N ALA A 379 -17.32 11.49 -6.99
CA ALA A 379 -18.77 11.64 -6.87
C ALA A 379 -19.21 11.65 -5.41
N GLU A 380 -18.67 10.74 -4.59
CA GLU A 380 -18.93 10.67 -3.15
C GLU A 380 -18.49 11.94 -2.42
N LEU A 381 -17.28 12.43 -2.69
CA LEU A 381 -16.77 13.67 -2.09
C LEU A 381 -17.65 14.87 -2.44
N LYS A 382 -18.08 14.99 -3.71
CA LYS A 382 -19.00 16.05 -4.14
C LYS A 382 -20.36 15.94 -3.47
N ALA A 383 -20.90 14.73 -3.33
CA ALA A 383 -22.17 14.50 -2.64
C ALA A 383 -22.11 14.94 -1.16
N ARG A 384 -20.93 14.79 -0.53
CA ARG A 384 -20.65 15.26 0.84
C ARG A 384 -20.25 16.74 0.93
N GLY A 385 -20.17 17.47 -0.20
CA GLY A 385 -19.79 18.89 -0.24
C GLY A 385 -18.29 19.16 -0.11
N TYR A 386 -17.43 18.16 -0.33
CA TYR A 386 -15.97 18.30 -0.31
C TYR A 386 -15.39 18.58 -1.70
N ASP A 387 -14.35 19.42 -1.73
CA ASP A 387 -13.50 19.62 -2.91
C ASP A 387 -12.28 18.69 -2.81
N ALA A 388 -11.92 18.04 -3.92
CA ALA A 388 -10.78 17.15 -4.01
C ALA A 388 -9.49 17.88 -4.44
N CYS A 389 -9.47 19.22 -4.39
CA CYS A 389 -8.29 20.01 -4.71
C CYS A 389 -7.40 20.23 -3.49
N LEU A 390 -6.11 19.89 -3.62
CA LEU A 390 -5.07 20.29 -2.67
C LEU A 390 -4.65 21.72 -3.01
N ARG A 391 -4.92 22.66 -2.12
CA ARG A 391 -4.57 24.09 -2.27
C ARG A 391 -3.27 24.43 -1.57
#